data_AF-A0AAX0M9Y4-F1
#
_entry.id   AF-A0AAX0M9Y4-F1
#
_cell.length_a   1.000
_cell.length_b   1.000
_cell.length_c   1.000
_cell.angle_alpha   90.00
_cell.angle_beta   90.00
_cell.angle_gamma   90.00
#
_symmetry.space_group_name_H-M   'P 1'
#
loop_
_entity.id
_entity.type
_entity.pdbx_description
1 polymer ?
#
loop_
_entity_poly.entity_id
_entity_poly.type
_entity_poly.pdbx_seq_one_letter_code
_entity_poly.pdbx_strand_id
1 'polypeptide(L)'
;MTTSVISLEHAVISNNELRIIGASTSFAGEKRIDIPSVKSVQDKLKSVIELARTHGAKIKGQKAMKSELSNLDSTVSALTVTYHALFDSAVEFWKGKVDLSSKTIPNYNIDALNDGYEIRNKMMEMFHHDQPLSKILEVSRRLRDIENSIMKSKNPSDITFTL
;
A
#
# COMPACT_ATOMS: atom_id res chain seq x y z
N MET A 1 21.44 -20.98 -29.55
CA MET A 1 22.01 -21.01 -28.19
C MET A 1 20.87 -21.33 -27.23
N THR A 2 21.02 -22.32 -26.35
CA THR A 2 20.06 -22.58 -25.28
C THR A 2 20.20 -21.48 -24.24
N THR A 3 19.19 -20.62 -24.13
CA THR A 3 19.13 -19.63 -23.05
C THR A 3 19.10 -20.40 -21.73
N SER A 4 20.10 -20.18 -20.87
CA SER A 4 20.08 -20.71 -19.51
C SER A 4 18.78 -20.25 -18.82
N VAL A 5 18.09 -21.14 -18.12
CA VAL A 5 16.85 -20.83 -17.39
C VAL A 5 17.07 -21.01 -15.90
N ILE A 6 16.36 -20.21 -15.13
CA ILE A 6 16.34 -20.25 -13.67
C ILE A 6 14.98 -20.83 -13.27
N SER A 7 15.00 -21.89 -12.47
CA SER A 7 13.79 -22.45 -11.86
C SER A 7 13.29 -21.55 -10.73
N LEU A 8 11.98 -21.31 -10.71
CA LEU A 8 11.32 -20.49 -9.70
C LEU A 8 10.69 -21.39 -8.64
N GLU A 9 11.01 -21.13 -7.37
CA GLU A 9 10.36 -21.76 -6.22
C GLU A 9 8.94 -21.24 -6.05
N HIS A 10 8.73 -19.95 -6.37
CA HIS A 10 7.43 -19.30 -6.30
C HIS A 10 7.27 -18.31 -7.45
N ALA A 11 6.13 -18.38 -8.13
CA ALA A 11 5.79 -17.49 -9.22
C ALA A 11 4.29 -17.18 -9.19
N VAL A 12 3.95 -15.97 -8.76
CA VAL A 12 2.60 -15.39 -8.79
C VAL A 12 2.69 -14.05 -9.50
N ILE A 13 1.96 -13.91 -10.60
CA ILE A 13 1.81 -12.66 -11.35
C ILE A 13 0.33 -12.46 -11.58
N SER A 14 -0.26 -11.54 -10.84
CA SER A 14 -1.70 -11.25 -10.86
C SER A 14 -1.96 -9.77 -10.66
N ASN A 15 -3.22 -9.36 -10.79
CA ASN A 15 -3.63 -7.98 -10.56
C ASN A 15 -3.38 -7.51 -9.11
N ASN A 16 -3.15 -8.43 -8.16
CA ASN A 16 -3.02 -8.11 -6.73
C ASN A 16 -1.66 -8.48 -6.11
N GLU A 17 -0.85 -9.29 -6.79
CA GLU A 17 0.41 -9.80 -6.25
C GLU A 17 1.41 -10.09 -7.37
N LEU A 18 2.64 -9.62 -7.14
CA LEU A 18 3.85 -9.94 -7.87
C LEU A 18 4.82 -10.62 -6.90
N ARG A 19 5.00 -11.93 -7.05
CA ARG A 19 5.97 -12.68 -6.25
C ARG A 19 6.70 -13.67 -7.14
N ILE A 20 7.96 -13.39 -7.43
CA ILE A 20 8.81 -14.15 -8.34
C ILE A 20 10.12 -14.43 -7.62
N ILE A 21 10.29 -15.68 -7.17
CA ILE A 21 11.38 -16.09 -6.30
C ILE A 21 12.01 -17.35 -6.89
N GLY A 22 13.31 -17.26 -7.18
CA GLY A 22 14.17 -18.42 -7.45
C GLY A 22 14.96 -18.81 -6.20
N ALA A 23 15.71 -19.90 -6.29
CA ALA A 23 16.40 -20.51 -5.13
C ALA A 23 17.37 -19.58 -4.38
N SER A 24 17.97 -18.60 -5.07
CA SER A 24 18.93 -17.66 -4.48
C SER A 24 18.63 -16.19 -4.79
N THR A 25 17.55 -15.91 -5.53
CA THR A 25 17.24 -14.56 -6.03
C THR A 25 15.74 -14.29 -5.95
N SER A 26 15.38 -13.17 -5.34
CA SER A 26 14.03 -12.60 -5.42
C SER A 26 13.98 -11.56 -6.55
N PHE A 27 13.18 -11.82 -7.58
CA PHE A 27 13.01 -10.92 -8.72
C PHE A 27 11.90 -9.90 -8.48
N ALA A 28 10.82 -10.28 -7.80
CA ALA A 28 9.71 -9.42 -7.43
C ALA A 28 9.05 -9.92 -6.14
N GLY A 29 8.50 -9.01 -5.33
CA GLY A 29 7.90 -9.34 -4.02
C GLY A 29 6.78 -8.40 -3.58
N GLU A 30 6.18 -7.66 -4.51
CA GLU A 30 5.22 -6.60 -4.26
C GLU A 30 3.78 -7.15 -4.16
N LYS A 31 3.04 -6.71 -3.16
CA LYS A 31 1.57 -6.83 -3.12
C LYS A 31 0.95 -5.50 -3.49
N ARG A 32 -0.16 -5.53 -4.23
CA ARG A 32 -0.93 -4.33 -4.52
C ARG A 32 -1.46 -3.76 -3.21
N ILE A 33 -1.15 -2.50 -2.97
CA ILE A 33 -1.58 -1.76 -1.79
C ILE A 33 -2.99 -1.24 -2.06
N ASP A 34 -3.92 -1.56 -1.18
CA ASP A 34 -5.25 -0.96 -1.16
C ASP A 34 -5.15 0.44 -0.53
N ILE A 35 -5.23 1.48 -1.36
CA ILE A 35 -5.10 2.87 -0.93
C ILE A 35 -6.51 3.43 -0.70
N PRO A 36 -6.86 3.80 0.55
CA PRO A 36 -8.18 4.35 0.83
C PRO A 36 -8.32 5.74 0.19
N SER A 37 -9.51 6.03 -0.32
CA SER A 37 -9.84 7.39 -0.76
C SER A 37 -9.84 8.35 0.43
N VAL A 38 -9.46 9.61 0.21
CA VAL A 38 -9.50 10.65 1.26
C VAL A 38 -10.91 10.80 1.83
N LYS A 39 -11.94 10.76 0.98
CA LYS A 39 -13.34 10.74 1.42
C LYS A 39 -13.63 9.60 2.38
N SER A 40 -13.21 8.37 2.07
CA SER A 40 -13.42 7.22 2.97
C SER A 40 -12.73 7.39 4.33
N VAL A 41 -11.54 8.00 4.35
CA VAL A 41 -10.82 8.30 5.60
C VAL A 41 -11.50 9.43 6.38
N GLN A 42 -12.01 10.46 5.70
CA GLN A 42 -12.80 11.54 6.33
C GLN A 42 -14.09 11.00 6.95
N ASP A 43 -14.79 10.10 6.26
CA ASP A 43 -16.01 9.48 6.78
C ASP A 43 -15.68 8.57 7.97
N LYS A 44 -14.60 7.79 7.90
CA LYS A 44 -14.11 7.02 9.05
C LYS A 44 -13.76 7.92 10.24
N LEU A 45 -13.12 9.06 10.01
CA LEU A 45 -12.80 10.04 11.06
C LEU A 45 -14.08 10.54 11.76
N LYS A 46 -15.14 10.85 11.00
CA LYS A 46 -16.44 11.25 11.57
C LYS A 46 -17.00 10.13 12.46
N SER A 47 -17.04 8.89 11.95
CA SER A 47 -17.55 7.74 12.70
C SER A 47 -16.74 7.47 13.98
N VAL A 48 -15.41 7.62 13.94
CA VAL A 48 -14.54 7.47 15.12
C VAL A 48 -14.80 8.56 16.17
N ILE A 49 -15.03 9.81 15.73
CA ILE A 49 -15.39 10.91 16.64
C ILE A 49 -16.74 10.67 17.30
N GLU A 50 -17.73 10.18 16.53
CA GLU A 50 -19.05 9.82 17.05
C GLU A 50 -18.96 8.66 18.05
N LEU A 51 -18.21 7.61 17.71
CA LEU A 51 -17.96 6.47 18.59
C LEU A 51 -17.32 6.92 19.91
N ALA A 52 -16.28 7.76 19.84
CA ALA A 52 -15.62 8.29 21.03
C ALA A 52 -16.59 9.06 21.92
N ARG A 53 -17.45 9.90 21.33
CA ARG A 53 -18.48 10.63 22.07
C ARG A 53 -19.46 9.69 22.77
N THR A 54 -19.94 8.66 22.07
CA THR A 54 -20.88 7.67 22.62
C THR A 54 -20.29 6.90 23.80
N HIS A 55 -18.99 6.60 23.75
CA HIS A 55 -18.29 5.85 24.79
C HIS A 55 -17.59 6.74 25.84
N GLY A 56 -17.75 8.06 25.76
CA GLY A 56 -17.14 9.03 26.68
C GLY A 56 -15.64 9.31 26.48
N ALA A 57 -15.01 8.70 25.47
CA ALA A 57 -13.60 8.93 25.14
C ALA A 57 -13.38 10.33 24.53
N LYS A 58 -12.17 10.88 24.72
CA LYS A 58 -11.81 12.21 24.19
C LYS A 58 -10.90 12.09 22.97
N ILE A 59 -11.14 12.91 21.95
CA ILE A 59 -10.27 13.03 20.77
C ILE A 59 -9.80 14.47 20.61
N LYS A 60 -8.48 14.67 20.67
CA LYS A 60 -7.81 15.95 20.38
C LYS A 60 -7.32 16.00 18.93
N GLY A 61 -7.05 17.20 18.40
CA GLY A 61 -6.47 17.37 17.05
C GLY A 61 -7.47 17.28 15.88
N GLN A 62 -8.77 17.15 16.14
CA GLN A 62 -9.80 16.92 15.11
C GLN A 62 -9.80 17.98 13.99
N LYS A 63 -9.62 19.26 14.33
CA LYS A 63 -9.63 20.37 13.35
C LYS A 63 -8.40 20.30 12.44
N ALA A 64 -7.22 20.05 13.01
CA ALA A 64 -5.97 19.92 12.26
C ALA A 64 -6.04 18.73 11.30
N MET A 65 -6.45 17.55 11.80
CA MET A 65 -6.62 16.34 10.99
C MET A 65 -7.61 16.52 9.84
N LYS A 66 -8.76 17.18 10.08
CA LYS A 66 -9.72 17.49 9.00
C LYS A 66 -9.09 18.38 7.93
N SER A 67 -8.35 19.41 8.33
CA SER A 67 -7.66 20.32 7.40
C SER A 67 -6.59 19.59 6.59
N GLU A 68 -5.80 18.72 7.23
CA GLU A 68 -4.78 17.93 6.56
C GLU A 68 -5.39 17.00 5.50
N LEU A 69 -6.44 16.26 5.86
CA LEU A 69 -7.14 15.39 4.91
C LEU A 69 -7.71 16.17 3.71
N SER A 70 -8.30 17.35 3.95
CA SER A 70 -8.78 18.21 2.86
C SER A 70 -7.66 18.64 1.91
N ASN A 71 -6.46 18.92 2.42
CA ASN A 71 -5.31 19.30 1.61
C ASN A 71 -4.74 18.12 0.79
N LEU A 72 -4.99 16.88 1.21
CA LEU A 72 -4.50 15.67 0.54
C LEU A 72 -5.40 15.20 -0.62
N ASP A 73 -6.67 15.62 -0.69
CA ASP A 73 -7.70 15.01 -1.55
C ASP A 73 -7.31 14.87 -3.03
N SER A 74 -6.97 15.98 -3.68
CA SER A 74 -6.60 15.99 -5.11
C SER A 74 -5.29 15.25 -5.37
N THR A 75 -4.32 15.38 -4.45
CA THR A 75 -2.99 14.81 -4.61
C THR A 75 -3.00 13.29 -4.43
N VAL A 76 -3.70 12.79 -3.40
CA VAL A 76 -3.85 11.34 -3.16
C VAL A 76 -4.60 10.68 -4.31
N SER A 77 -5.68 11.30 -4.82
CA SER A 77 -6.44 10.72 -5.94
C SER A 77 -5.56 10.53 -7.17
N ALA A 78 -4.78 11.55 -7.57
CA ALA A 78 -3.87 11.45 -8.70
C ALA A 78 -2.76 10.41 -8.48
N LEU A 79 -2.12 10.42 -7.31
CA LEU A 79 -1.06 9.47 -6.98
C LEU A 79 -1.57 8.02 -6.91
N THR A 80 -2.79 7.77 -6.44
CA THR A 80 -3.39 6.44 -6.44
C THR A 80 -3.55 5.90 -7.86
N VAL A 81 -4.02 6.73 -8.81
CA VAL A 81 -4.11 6.35 -10.23
C VAL A 81 -2.73 6.02 -10.79
N THR A 82 -1.74 6.88 -10.53
CA THR A 82 -0.36 6.66 -10.97
C THR A 82 0.22 5.38 -10.39
N TYR A 83 -0.01 5.09 -9.10
CA TYR A 83 0.46 3.87 -8.45
C TYR A 83 -0.14 2.61 -9.10
N HIS A 84 -1.44 2.60 -9.37
CA HIS A 84 -2.09 1.45 -9.99
C HIS A 84 -1.61 1.22 -11.43
N ALA A 85 -1.43 2.29 -12.21
CA ALA A 85 -0.80 2.19 -13.53
C ALA A 85 0.66 1.68 -13.43
N LEU A 86 1.39 2.16 -12.42
CA LEU A 86 2.62 1.61 -11.83
C LEU A 86 2.64 0.08 -11.82
N PHE A 87 1.74 -0.44 -10.99
CA PHE A 87 1.64 -1.86 -10.69
C PHE A 87 1.19 -2.66 -11.91
N ASP A 88 0.23 -2.16 -12.69
CA ASP A 88 -0.21 -2.81 -13.94
C ASP A 88 0.95 -2.93 -14.93
N SER A 89 1.78 -1.89 -15.06
CA SER A 89 2.98 -1.92 -15.91
C SER A 89 4.00 -2.94 -15.42
N ALA A 90 4.21 -3.05 -14.10
CA ALA A 90 5.06 -4.08 -13.51
C ALA A 90 4.53 -5.49 -13.80
N VAL A 91 3.21 -5.68 -13.70
CA VAL A 91 2.55 -6.96 -14.01
C VAL A 91 2.79 -7.37 -15.46
N GLU A 92 2.53 -6.47 -16.40
CA GLU A 92 2.74 -6.76 -17.83
C GLU A 92 4.22 -7.01 -18.14
N PHE A 93 5.13 -6.24 -17.54
CA PHE A 93 6.57 -6.47 -17.66
C PHE A 93 6.93 -7.90 -17.23
N TRP A 94 6.52 -8.32 -16.03
CA TRP A 94 6.89 -9.64 -15.51
C TRP A 94 6.20 -10.79 -16.24
N LYS A 95 4.96 -10.62 -16.73
CA LYS A 95 4.30 -11.61 -17.62
C LYS A 95 5.12 -11.86 -18.89
N GLY A 96 5.75 -10.83 -19.44
CA GLY A 96 6.62 -10.95 -20.61
C GLY A 96 7.97 -11.63 -20.33
N LYS A 97 8.35 -11.79 -19.06
CA LYS A 97 9.65 -12.35 -18.65
C LYS A 97 9.56 -13.77 -18.09
N VAL A 98 8.48 -14.09 -17.38
CA VAL A 98 8.32 -15.34 -16.64
C VAL A 98 7.40 -16.31 -17.38
N ASP A 99 7.84 -17.56 -17.52
CA ASP A 99 6.95 -18.66 -17.89
C ASP A 99 6.33 -19.25 -16.62
N LEU A 100 5.08 -18.88 -16.36
CA LEU A 100 4.32 -19.37 -15.20
C LEU A 100 4.00 -20.87 -15.29
N SER A 101 3.91 -21.43 -16.50
CA SER A 101 3.55 -22.83 -16.70
C SER A 101 4.69 -23.78 -16.31
N SER A 102 5.90 -23.44 -16.74
CA SER A 102 7.11 -24.17 -16.37
C SER A 102 7.73 -23.67 -15.06
N LYS A 103 7.24 -22.57 -14.50
CA LYS A 103 7.83 -21.86 -13.35
C LYS A 103 9.30 -21.57 -13.60
N THR A 104 9.61 -20.99 -14.75
CA THR A 104 10.98 -20.61 -15.10
C THR A 104 11.05 -19.15 -15.53
N ILE A 105 12.24 -18.58 -15.41
CA ILE A 105 12.61 -17.31 -16.02
C ILE A 105 13.92 -17.53 -16.79
N PRO A 106 14.06 -17.05 -18.03
CA PRO A 106 15.36 -16.98 -18.68
C PRO A 106 16.37 -16.25 -17.80
N ASN A 107 17.63 -16.68 -17.83
CA ASN A 107 18.74 -16.02 -17.16
C ASN A 107 19.09 -14.73 -17.93
N TYR A 108 18.21 -13.73 -17.78
CA TYR A 108 18.34 -12.42 -18.38
C TYR A 108 19.60 -11.71 -17.83
N ASN A 109 20.21 -10.88 -18.67
CA ASN A 109 21.15 -9.89 -18.16
C ASN A 109 20.39 -8.86 -17.29
N ILE A 110 21.13 -8.17 -16.43
CA ILE A 110 20.53 -7.18 -15.51
C ILE A 110 19.80 -6.07 -16.29
N ASP A 111 20.33 -5.66 -17.44
CA ASP A 111 19.74 -4.63 -18.29
C ASP A 111 18.33 -4.97 -18.74
N ALA A 112 18.05 -6.24 -19.05
CA ALA A 112 16.71 -6.70 -19.44
C ALA A 112 15.72 -6.79 -18.27
N LEU A 113 16.18 -6.61 -17.03
CA LEU A 113 15.38 -6.58 -15.80
C LEU A 113 15.24 -5.15 -15.23
N ASN A 114 16.11 -4.22 -15.61
CA ASN A 114 16.18 -2.87 -15.06
C ASN A 114 14.86 -2.11 -15.16
N ASP A 115 14.14 -2.19 -16.29
CA ASP A 115 12.84 -1.50 -16.43
C ASP A 115 11.85 -1.93 -15.34
N GLY A 116 11.80 -3.23 -15.02
CA GLY A 116 10.96 -3.75 -13.94
C GLY A 116 11.38 -3.24 -12.56
N TYR A 117 12.69 -3.14 -12.32
CA TYR A 117 13.23 -2.58 -11.07
C TYR A 117 13.01 -1.07 -10.96
N GLU A 118 13.09 -0.32 -12.05
CA GLU A 118 12.78 1.11 -12.08
C GLU A 118 11.30 1.37 -11.80
N ILE A 119 10.39 0.58 -12.40
CA ILE A 119 8.95 0.65 -12.11
C ILE A 119 8.71 0.40 -10.62
N ARG A 120 9.35 -0.64 -10.06
CA ARG A 120 9.30 -0.93 -8.62
C ARG A 120 9.79 0.24 -7.79
N ASN A 121 10.95 0.81 -8.11
CA ASN A 121 11.51 1.93 -7.35
C ASN A 121 10.58 3.14 -7.36
N LYS A 122 10.01 3.50 -8.53
CA LYS A 122 9.00 4.56 -8.65
C LYS A 122 7.78 4.28 -7.78
N MET A 123 7.27 3.05 -7.76
CA MET A 123 6.17 2.69 -6.86
C MET A 123 6.55 2.88 -5.38
N MET A 124 7.73 2.42 -4.96
CA MET A 124 8.18 2.51 -3.57
C MET A 124 8.41 3.96 -3.12
N GLU A 125 8.93 4.81 -4.01
CA GLU A 125 9.12 6.24 -3.75
C GLU A 125 7.83 6.96 -3.38
N MET A 126 6.69 6.56 -3.97
CA MET A 126 5.37 7.13 -3.65
C MET A 126 4.92 6.84 -2.22
N PHE A 127 5.54 5.86 -1.55
CA PHE A 127 5.29 5.48 -0.15
C PHE A 127 6.48 5.78 0.77
N HIS A 128 7.42 6.64 0.34
CA HIS A 128 8.44 7.14 1.25
C HIS A 128 7.84 7.95 2.41
N HIS A 129 8.65 8.20 3.43
CA HIS A 129 8.26 9.04 4.55
C HIS A 129 7.74 10.41 4.06
N ASP A 130 6.71 10.91 4.72
CA ASP A 130 6.02 12.18 4.41
C ASP A 130 5.28 12.29 3.07
N GLN A 131 5.30 11.26 2.23
CA GLN A 131 4.54 11.26 0.98
C GLN A 131 3.03 11.20 1.24
N PRO A 132 2.20 11.80 0.37
CA PRO A 132 0.74 11.83 0.54
C PRO A 132 0.11 10.44 0.72
N LEU A 133 0.59 9.43 -0.02
CA LEU A 133 0.08 8.06 0.09
C LEU A 133 0.45 7.41 1.44
N SER A 134 1.66 7.66 1.95
CA SER A 134 2.06 7.21 3.29
C SER A 134 1.21 7.86 4.37
N LYS A 135 0.98 9.17 4.27
CA LYS A 135 0.17 9.94 5.22
C LYS A 135 -1.27 9.41 5.27
N ILE A 136 -1.91 9.21 4.12
CA ILE A 136 -3.31 8.74 4.12
C ILE A 136 -3.44 7.32 4.69
N LEU A 137 -2.46 6.44 4.44
CA LEU A 137 -2.41 5.10 5.01
C LEU A 137 -2.20 5.13 6.52
N GLU A 138 -1.29 5.98 7.00
CA GLU A 138 -1.03 6.16 8.43
C GLU A 138 -2.28 6.66 9.16
N VAL A 139 -2.94 7.70 8.63
CA VAL A 139 -4.19 8.23 9.20
C VAL A 139 -5.26 7.13 9.23
N SER A 140 -5.44 6.40 8.12
CA SER A 140 -6.42 5.30 8.04
C SER A 140 -6.15 4.21 9.09
N ARG A 141 -4.88 3.82 9.29
CA ARG A 141 -4.49 2.85 10.32
C ARG A 141 -4.76 3.39 11.72
N ARG A 142 -4.32 4.62 12.02
CA ARG A 142 -4.51 5.25 13.32
C ARG A 142 -5.98 5.36 13.71
N LEU A 143 -6.86 5.69 12.77
CA LEU A 143 -8.30 5.73 13.02
C LEU A 143 -8.87 4.34 13.38
N ARG A 144 -8.41 3.27 12.71
CA ARG A 144 -8.78 1.90 13.07
C ARG A 144 -8.25 1.52 14.46
N ASP A 145 -7.04 1.94 14.80
CA ASP A 145 -6.46 1.66 16.11
C ASP A 145 -7.23 2.36 17.24
N ILE A 146 -7.64 3.61 17.02
CA ILE A 146 -8.49 4.36 17.95
C ILE A 146 -9.85 3.68 18.12
N GLU A 147 -10.51 3.32 17.01
CA GLU A 147 -11.78 2.59 17.04
C GLU A 147 -11.67 1.30 17.83
N ASN A 148 -10.66 0.47 17.51
CA ASN A 148 -10.41 -0.80 18.20
C ASN A 148 -10.15 -0.58 19.68
N SER A 149 -9.42 0.48 20.04
CA SER A 149 -9.11 0.81 21.44
C SER A 149 -10.37 1.22 22.21
N ILE A 150 -11.25 2.00 21.60
CA ILE A 150 -12.54 2.37 22.21
C ILE A 150 -13.40 1.11 22.41
N MET A 151 -13.53 0.27 21.38
CA MET A 151 -14.39 -0.91 21.42
C MET A 151 -13.92 -1.98 22.40
N LYS A 152 -12.61 -2.09 22.64
CA LYS A 152 -12.03 -3.08 23.57
C LYS A 152 -11.87 -2.57 25.00
N SER A 153 -11.98 -1.26 25.22
CA SER A 153 -11.76 -0.68 26.55
C SER A 153 -12.95 -0.93 27.47
N LYS A 154 -12.67 -1.31 28.72
CA LYS A 154 -13.68 -1.42 29.78
C LYS A 154 -14.15 -0.06 30.26
N ASN A 155 -13.25 0.94 30.27
CA ASN A 155 -13.51 2.32 30.70
C ASN A 155 -13.00 3.30 29.63
N PRO A 156 -13.69 3.45 28.49
CA PRO A 156 -13.23 4.33 27.41
C PRO A 156 -13.20 5.82 27.80
N SER A 157 -13.99 6.21 28.82
CA SER A 157 -14.07 7.58 29.34
C SER A 157 -12.74 8.15 29.85
N ASP A 158 -11.83 7.29 30.27
CA ASP A 158 -10.54 7.69 30.85
C ASP A 158 -9.48 7.90 29.76
N ILE A 159 -9.81 7.59 28.50
CA ILE A 159 -8.88 7.60 27.38
C ILE A 159 -8.99 8.91 26.62
N THR A 160 -7.84 9.53 26.38
CA THR A 160 -7.71 10.65 25.45
C THR A 160 -6.81 10.25 24.29
N PHE A 161 -7.39 10.19 23.09
CA PHE A 161 -6.66 10.02 21.85
C PHE A 161 -6.24 11.37 21.30
N THR A 162 -5.07 11.41 20.67
CA THR A 162 -4.64 12.52 19.84
C THR A 162 -4.69 12.07 18.39
N LEU A 163 -5.12 12.95 17.48
CA LEU A 163 -5.03 12.81 16.03
C LEU A 163 -3.87 13.66 15.50
#